data_AF-A0A378T944-F1
#
_entry.id   AF-A0A378T944-F1
#
_cell.length_a   1.000
_cell.length_b   1.000
_cell.length_c   1.000
_cell.angle_alpha   90.00
_cell.angle_beta   90.00
_cell.angle_gamma   90.00
#
_symmetry.space_group_name_H-M   'P 1'
#
loop_
_entity.id
_entity.type
_entity.pdbx_description
1 polymer ?
#
loop_
_entity_poly.entity_id
_entity_poly.type
_entity_poly.pdbx_seq_one_letter_code
_entity_poly.pdbx_strand_id
1 'polypeptide(L)'
;MSAQTSRVPSHIRLTSHSGGPDAPPLVWGAPTAAERGPVIGTTGTRAHRNVIGTHSGSYSVYRALAVASGALSREHRADLTNTSPTDVVGPYPQWGDPAAIVSLDPWGAAVADVFAPQIAAGADIRPTIAVTKAHVQLPEIAEAIAKGRLRPDGRVLTDGGAAVVTKAAVEPVWHLPGVAARFGCSEADLRRVLFEETGGMYPELVTRGDLEVFLPPIGGQTLYIFGDPRALSDPSVELTARVHDECNGSDVFGSDICTCRPYLTHAIEECIAGTQRGGVGLVAYSRKEGRALGEVTKFLVYNARKRQLGGDTADQYFARTECVAGVQDMRFQELMPDVLHWLGITRIHRLVSMSNMKYDAITGSGIEVGERVNIPDELIPADARVEIDAKMAAGYFTPGEVPDADALRNTVGRGLSG
;
A
#
# COMPACT_ATOMS: atom_id res chain seq x y z
N MET A 1 -2.85 30.09 39.96
CA MET A 1 -3.71 31.00 39.17
C MET A 1 -2.85 31.51 38.03
N SER A 2 -3.04 31.19 36.75
CA SER A 2 -4.27 31.07 35.96
C SER A 2 -4.16 29.88 34.99
N ALA A 3 -5.17 29.01 34.97
CA ALA A 3 -5.30 27.99 33.95
C ALA A 3 -5.83 28.68 32.68
N GLN A 4 -5.02 28.71 31.61
CA GLN A 4 -5.50 29.13 30.29
C GLN A 4 -6.54 28.12 29.83
N THR A 5 -7.80 28.50 29.95
CA THR A 5 -8.94 27.79 29.38
C THR A 5 -8.85 27.90 27.86
N SER A 6 -8.39 26.83 27.20
CA SER A 6 -8.47 26.74 25.74
C SER A 6 -9.96 26.75 25.37
N ARG A 7 -10.39 27.84 24.73
CA ARG A 7 -11.79 28.08 24.42
C ARG A 7 -12.18 27.13 23.28
N VAL A 8 -12.94 26.07 23.60
CA VAL A 8 -13.54 25.18 22.59
C VAL A 8 -14.39 26.04 21.64
N PRO A 9 -14.19 25.99 20.32
CA PRO A 9 -14.99 26.78 19.39
C PRO A 9 -16.48 26.38 19.52
N SER A 10 -17.35 27.36 19.77
CA SER A 10 -18.79 27.15 20.03
C SER A 10 -19.61 26.80 18.78
N HIS A 11 -19.01 26.77 17.59
CA HIS A 11 -19.70 26.51 16.33
C HIS A 11 -18.93 25.54 15.43
N ILE A 12 -19.61 24.46 15.03
CA ILE A 12 -19.19 23.59 13.93
C ILE A 12 -19.59 24.29 12.63
N ARG A 13 -18.62 24.82 11.88
CA ARG A 13 -18.88 25.34 10.52
C ARG A 13 -18.87 24.18 9.53
N LEU A 14 -20.04 23.89 8.96
CA LEU A 14 -20.24 22.93 7.86
C LEU A 14 -19.40 23.35 6.64
N THR A 15 -18.86 22.36 5.91
CA THR A 15 -17.72 22.49 4.98
C THR A 15 -18.00 23.18 3.64
N SER A 16 -19.17 23.79 3.45
CA SER A 16 -19.61 24.29 2.13
C SER A 16 -18.72 25.37 1.49
N HIS A 17 -17.96 26.15 2.27
CA HIS A 17 -16.97 27.10 1.74
C HIS A 17 -15.76 27.19 2.67
N SER A 18 -14.65 26.55 2.31
CA SER A 18 -13.52 26.40 3.25
C SER A 18 -12.13 26.37 2.61
N GLY A 19 -11.99 26.52 1.30
CA GLY A 19 -10.75 26.95 0.66
C GLY A 19 -10.86 28.45 0.45
N GLY A 20 -9.91 29.21 0.96
CA GLY A 20 -9.83 30.64 0.68
C GLY A 20 -9.06 30.88 -0.62
N PRO A 21 -9.12 32.10 -1.18
CA PRO A 21 -8.22 32.53 -2.26
C PRO A 21 -6.72 32.43 -1.90
N ASP A 22 -6.40 32.21 -0.62
CA ASP A 22 -5.05 32.11 -0.07
C ASP A 22 -4.45 30.69 -0.11
N ALA A 23 -5.17 29.69 -0.61
CA ALA A 23 -4.65 28.32 -0.73
C ALA A 23 -3.53 28.27 -1.80
N PRO A 24 -2.34 27.73 -1.48
CA PRO A 24 -1.29 27.56 -2.48
C PRO A 24 -1.76 26.68 -3.64
N PRO A 25 -1.42 27.02 -4.90
CA PRO A 25 -1.79 26.20 -6.04
C PRO A 25 -1.17 24.81 -5.93
N LEU A 26 -1.90 23.82 -6.46
CA LEU A 26 -1.48 22.42 -6.50
C LEU A 26 -1.67 21.91 -7.93
N VAL A 27 -0.57 21.80 -8.68
CA VAL A 27 -0.57 21.39 -10.09
C VAL A 27 -0.01 19.97 -10.17
N TRP A 28 -0.89 18.97 -10.23
CA TRP A 28 -0.46 17.57 -10.25
C TRP A 28 0.35 17.25 -11.51
N GLY A 29 1.40 16.45 -11.36
CA GLY A 29 2.31 16.10 -12.46
C GLY A 29 3.26 17.22 -12.91
N ALA A 30 3.32 18.37 -12.22
CA ALA A 30 4.36 19.35 -12.55
C ALA A 30 5.78 18.79 -12.24
N PRO A 31 6.78 19.06 -13.09
CA PRO A 31 8.08 18.38 -13.04
C PRO A 31 8.96 18.80 -11.85
N THR A 32 8.66 19.94 -11.22
CA THR A 32 9.38 20.43 -10.05
C THR A 32 8.46 20.62 -8.85
N ALA A 33 8.97 20.44 -7.63
CA ALA A 33 8.21 20.67 -6.40
C ALA A 33 7.64 22.10 -6.32
N ALA A 34 8.40 23.10 -6.81
CA ALA A 34 8.01 24.50 -6.79
C ALA A 34 6.80 24.79 -7.70
N GLU A 35 6.78 24.23 -8.91
CA GLU A 35 5.66 24.36 -9.85
C GLU A 35 4.46 23.50 -9.41
N ARG A 36 4.73 22.33 -8.82
CA ARG A 36 3.72 21.40 -8.30
C ARG A 36 2.98 22.01 -7.12
N GLY A 37 3.69 22.66 -6.21
CA GLY A 37 3.15 23.17 -4.95
C GLY A 37 2.94 22.09 -3.88
N PRO A 38 2.74 22.43 -2.60
CA PRO A 38 2.64 21.46 -1.51
C PRO A 38 1.24 20.83 -1.37
N VAL A 39 1.17 19.61 -0.82
CA VAL A 39 -0.09 19.04 -0.30
C VAL A 39 -0.37 19.64 1.08
N ILE A 40 -1.51 20.33 1.25
CA ILE A 40 -1.90 20.96 2.51
C ILE A 40 -3.29 20.49 2.94
N GLY A 41 -3.33 19.46 3.79
CA GLY A 41 -4.53 18.92 4.44
C GLY A 41 -4.70 19.42 5.88
N THR A 42 -4.46 20.71 6.13
CA THR A 42 -4.44 21.28 7.48
C THR A 42 -5.83 21.32 8.16
N THR A 43 -5.86 21.07 9.47
CA THR A 43 -7.05 21.27 10.31
C THR A 43 -7.06 22.61 11.05
N GLY A 44 -5.95 23.36 11.02
CA GLY A 44 -5.80 24.65 11.69
C GLY A 44 -6.27 25.80 10.81
N THR A 45 -5.39 26.30 9.94
CA THR A 45 -5.68 27.41 9.04
C THR A 45 -6.36 26.91 7.77
N ARG A 46 -7.68 26.67 7.85
CA ARG A 46 -8.47 26.08 6.74
C ARG A 46 -8.32 26.81 5.41
N ALA A 47 -8.11 28.12 5.42
CA ALA A 47 -7.92 28.92 4.19
C ALA A 47 -6.74 28.44 3.33
N HIS A 48 -5.71 27.83 3.92
CA HIS A 48 -4.54 27.30 3.20
C HIS A 48 -4.75 25.90 2.62
N ARG A 49 -5.89 25.26 2.92
CA ARG A 49 -6.15 23.88 2.53
C ARG A 49 -6.41 23.79 1.02
N ASN A 50 -5.66 22.93 0.34
CA ASN A 50 -5.78 22.69 -1.10
C ASN A 50 -6.09 21.22 -1.46
N VAL A 51 -6.53 20.43 -0.48
CA VAL A 51 -6.96 19.03 -0.67
C VAL A 51 -8.24 18.71 0.09
N ILE A 52 -8.90 17.62 -0.30
CA ILE A 52 -10.00 16.98 0.43
C ILE A 52 -9.40 16.04 1.49
N GLY A 53 -9.97 16.04 2.69
CA GLY A 53 -9.46 15.24 3.82
C GLY A 53 -8.40 15.97 4.64
N THR A 54 -7.58 15.20 5.36
CA THR A 54 -6.53 15.72 6.25
C THR A 54 -5.27 14.86 6.18
N HIS A 55 -4.12 15.42 6.55
CA HIS A 55 -2.91 14.63 6.76
C HIS A 55 -3.14 13.47 7.74
N SER A 56 -2.25 12.46 7.69
CA SER A 56 -2.29 11.25 8.51
C SER A 56 -3.35 10.22 8.10
N GLY A 57 -4.02 10.40 6.96
CA GLY A 57 -4.91 9.41 6.33
C GLY A 57 -5.80 8.65 7.32
N SER A 58 -5.63 7.32 7.39
CA SER A 58 -6.37 6.42 8.30
C SER A 58 -6.17 6.69 9.79
N TYR A 59 -5.12 7.43 10.17
CA TYR A 59 -4.86 7.82 11.56
C TYR A 59 -5.51 9.16 11.95
N SER A 60 -6.11 9.88 11.00
CA SER A 60 -6.78 11.16 11.27
C SER A 60 -7.89 11.06 12.33
N VAL A 61 -8.64 9.95 12.37
CA VAL A 61 -9.69 9.70 13.36
C VAL A 61 -9.09 9.50 14.76
N TYR A 62 -8.00 8.74 14.88
CA TYR A 62 -7.28 8.60 16.15
C TYR A 62 -6.68 9.92 16.64
N ARG A 63 -6.15 10.72 15.71
CA ARG A 63 -5.70 12.08 16.03
C ARG A 63 -6.87 12.93 16.54
N ALA A 64 -8.04 12.85 15.91
CA ALA A 64 -9.23 13.57 16.37
C ALA A 64 -9.66 13.14 17.78
N LEU A 65 -9.59 11.84 18.10
CA LEU A 65 -9.82 11.33 19.45
C LEU A 65 -8.78 11.87 20.46
N ALA A 66 -7.50 11.88 20.11
CA ALA A 66 -6.45 12.44 20.96
C ALA A 66 -6.65 13.94 21.23
N VAL A 67 -7.15 14.68 20.23
CA VAL A 67 -7.53 16.09 20.39
C VAL A 67 -8.77 16.24 21.28
N ALA A 68 -9.78 15.40 21.09
CA ALA A 68 -11.01 15.44 21.88
C ALA A 68 -10.77 15.07 23.34
N SER A 69 -9.88 14.12 23.61
CA SER A 69 -9.48 13.71 24.96
C SER A 69 -8.50 14.67 25.63
N GLY A 70 -7.95 15.63 24.90
CA GLY A 70 -6.94 16.56 25.38
C GLY A 70 -5.51 16.01 25.40
N ALA A 71 -5.28 14.78 24.93
CA ALA A 71 -3.95 14.19 24.79
C ALA A 71 -3.09 14.90 23.72
N LEU A 72 -3.73 15.58 22.75
CA LEU A 72 -3.05 16.40 21.74
C LEU A 72 -3.71 17.79 21.66
N SER A 73 -2.91 18.85 21.69
CA SER A 73 -3.44 20.21 21.47
C SER A 73 -3.95 20.37 20.03
N ARG A 74 -5.07 21.08 19.85
CA ARG A 74 -5.59 21.49 18.53
C ARG A 74 -4.58 22.34 17.76
N GLU A 75 -3.77 23.09 18.48
CA GLU A 75 -2.76 24.01 17.97
C GLU A 75 -1.38 23.34 17.81
N HIS A 76 -1.26 22.05 18.18
CA HIS A 76 0.00 21.33 18.05
C HIS A 76 0.49 21.34 16.60
N ARG A 77 1.73 21.81 16.43
CA ARG A 77 2.48 21.74 15.18
C ARG A 77 3.57 20.70 15.36
N ALA A 78 3.67 19.79 14.40
CA ALA A 78 4.73 18.80 14.41
C ALA A 78 6.08 19.51 14.25
N ASP A 79 7.04 19.15 15.10
CA ASP A 79 8.44 19.50 14.88
C ASP A 79 9.02 18.48 13.89
N LEU A 80 9.43 18.97 12.71
CA LEU A 80 10.01 18.17 11.64
C LEU A 80 11.53 18.30 11.59
N THR A 81 12.15 18.85 12.64
CA THR A 81 13.61 18.93 12.75
C THR A 81 14.21 17.51 12.76
N ASN A 82 15.23 17.28 11.94
CA ASN A 82 15.90 15.98 11.80
C ASN A 82 14.98 14.82 11.38
N THR A 83 13.88 15.09 10.67
CA THR A 83 13.00 14.05 10.10
C THR A 83 13.24 13.78 8.62
N SER A 84 14.32 14.32 8.04
CA SER A 84 14.67 14.10 6.63
C SER A 84 14.93 12.60 6.34
N PRO A 85 14.62 12.12 5.13
CA PRO A 85 14.87 10.74 4.70
C PRO A 85 16.32 10.28 4.97
N THR A 86 16.51 9.03 5.42
CA THR A 86 17.87 8.46 5.54
C THR A 86 18.55 8.24 4.20
N ASP A 87 17.77 8.09 3.13
CA ASP A 87 18.22 7.88 1.77
C ASP A 87 17.31 8.68 0.83
N VAL A 88 17.93 9.40 -0.11
CA VAL A 88 17.22 10.22 -1.09
C VAL A 88 16.69 9.34 -2.22
N VAL A 89 15.40 9.44 -2.51
CA VAL A 89 14.73 8.77 -3.62
C VAL A 89 14.33 9.81 -4.66
N GLY A 90 14.66 9.58 -5.93
CA GLY A 90 14.31 10.45 -7.04
C GLY A 90 14.96 11.85 -6.99
N PRO A 91 14.38 12.84 -7.69
CA PRO A 91 13.19 12.71 -8.55
C PRO A 91 13.46 11.85 -9.77
N TYR A 92 12.44 11.12 -10.23
CA TYR A 92 12.48 10.36 -11.47
C TYR A 92 11.51 10.95 -12.50
N PRO A 93 11.69 10.73 -13.82
CA PRO A 93 10.81 11.29 -14.85
C PRO A 93 9.31 11.05 -14.60
N GLN A 94 8.96 9.89 -14.06
CA GLN A 94 7.59 9.49 -13.73
C GLN A 94 6.91 10.43 -12.72
N TRP A 95 7.66 11.17 -11.90
CA TRP A 95 7.09 12.11 -10.92
C TRP A 95 6.43 13.32 -11.59
N GLY A 96 6.87 13.66 -12.80
CA GLY A 96 6.30 14.73 -13.65
C GLY A 96 5.27 14.22 -14.66
N ASP A 97 4.84 12.96 -14.56
CA ASP A 97 3.77 12.41 -15.39
C ASP A 97 2.48 12.29 -14.56
N PRO A 98 1.43 13.08 -14.85
CA PRO A 98 0.18 13.06 -14.09
C PRO A 98 -0.61 11.75 -14.22
N ALA A 99 -0.26 10.87 -15.17
CA ALA A 99 -0.87 9.55 -15.33
C ALA A 99 -0.06 8.43 -14.64
N ALA A 100 1.26 8.58 -14.50
CA ALA A 100 2.14 7.55 -13.94
C ALA A 100 1.92 7.35 -12.44
N ILE A 101 1.68 8.43 -11.68
CA ILE A 101 1.45 8.39 -10.23
C ILE A 101 0.19 9.18 -9.88
N VAL A 102 -0.83 8.50 -9.37
CA VAL A 102 -2.12 9.11 -9.03
C VAL A 102 -2.60 8.81 -7.61
N SER A 103 -1.91 7.96 -6.85
CA SER A 103 -2.36 7.45 -5.54
C SER A 103 -1.36 7.64 -4.39
N LEU A 104 -0.22 8.29 -4.65
CA LEU A 104 0.72 8.78 -3.64
C LEU A 104 1.28 10.15 -4.04
N ASP A 105 1.87 10.88 -3.10
CA ASP A 105 2.52 12.17 -3.35
C ASP A 105 4.00 11.98 -3.71
N PRO A 106 4.44 12.24 -4.96
CA PRO A 106 5.82 11.98 -5.37
C PRO A 106 6.85 12.74 -4.52
N TRP A 107 6.50 13.95 -4.09
CA TRP A 107 7.36 14.82 -3.29
C TRP A 107 7.23 14.57 -1.77
N GLY A 108 6.39 13.61 -1.37
CA GLY A 108 5.98 13.38 0.01
C GLY A 108 7.12 13.11 1.00
N ALA A 109 8.25 12.59 0.52
CA ALA A 109 9.44 12.31 1.33
C ALA A 109 10.35 13.55 1.50
N ALA A 110 10.31 14.48 0.55
CA ALA A 110 11.23 15.62 0.47
C ALA A 110 10.61 16.94 0.97
N VAL A 111 9.39 16.90 1.52
CA VAL A 111 8.60 18.07 1.94
C VAL A 111 9.39 19.04 2.82
N ALA A 112 10.14 18.53 3.79
CA ALA A 112 10.91 19.35 4.72
C ALA A 112 12.01 20.16 4.02
N ASP A 113 12.54 19.64 2.90
CA ASP A 113 13.61 20.28 2.13
C ASP A 113 13.04 21.21 1.05
N VAL A 114 12.11 20.69 0.22
CA VAL A 114 11.61 21.41 -0.96
C VAL A 114 10.58 22.50 -0.64
N PHE A 115 9.95 22.43 0.53
CA PHE A 115 9.00 23.44 1.03
C PHE A 115 9.46 24.11 2.33
N ALA A 116 10.75 24.04 2.64
CA ALA A 116 11.32 24.67 3.84
C ALA A 116 10.92 26.15 4.02
N PRO A 117 10.94 27.02 2.97
CA PRO A 117 10.53 28.42 3.12
C PRO A 117 9.06 28.58 3.54
N GLN A 118 8.16 27.78 2.97
CA GLN A 118 6.73 27.83 3.28
C GLN A 118 6.45 27.30 4.68
N ILE A 119 7.15 26.24 5.11
CA ILE A 119 7.06 25.70 6.47
C ILE A 119 7.56 26.75 7.47
N ALA A 120 8.71 27.39 7.21
CA ALA A 120 9.25 28.47 8.03
C ALA A 120 8.31 29.69 8.11
N ALA A 121 7.59 30.00 7.03
CA ALA A 121 6.55 31.03 7.00
C ALA A 121 5.26 30.62 7.72
N GLY A 122 5.19 29.39 8.26
CA GLY A 122 4.07 28.91 9.05
C GLY A 122 2.99 28.18 8.25
N ALA A 123 3.27 27.64 7.07
CA ALA A 123 2.40 26.68 6.42
C ALA A 123 2.42 25.32 7.15
N ASP A 124 1.27 24.66 7.28
CA ASP A 124 1.16 23.30 7.86
C ASP A 124 1.29 22.25 6.76
N ILE A 125 2.52 22.11 6.25
CA ILE A 125 2.88 21.12 5.21
C ILE A 125 3.57 19.96 5.92
N ARG A 126 3.12 18.72 5.65
CA ARG A 126 3.64 17.52 6.34
C ARG A 126 4.06 16.45 5.34
N PRO A 127 5.12 15.69 5.65
CA PRO A 127 5.49 14.52 4.88
C PRO A 127 4.33 13.51 4.83
N THR A 128 4.12 12.93 3.65
CA THR A 128 3.23 11.78 3.41
C THR A 128 4.04 10.51 3.18
N ILE A 129 5.36 10.64 3.06
CA ILE A 129 6.30 9.53 2.97
C ILE A 129 7.43 9.76 3.98
N ALA A 130 7.84 8.72 4.69
CA ALA A 130 8.99 8.75 5.59
C ALA A 130 9.92 7.58 5.29
N VAL A 131 11.23 7.82 5.19
CA VAL A 131 12.24 6.82 4.85
C VAL A 131 13.24 6.68 6.00
N THR A 132 13.52 5.46 6.42
CA THR A 132 14.45 5.15 7.51
C THR A 132 15.18 3.83 7.28
N LYS A 133 16.21 3.54 8.08
CA LYS A 133 16.92 2.25 8.08
C LYS A 133 16.47 1.36 9.22
N ALA A 134 16.41 0.06 8.98
CA ALA A 134 16.04 -0.92 9.99
C ALA A 134 16.76 -2.25 9.77
N HIS A 135 16.76 -3.06 10.83
CA HIS A 135 17.04 -4.49 10.75
C HIS A 135 15.75 -5.25 10.96
N VAL A 136 15.45 -6.21 10.08
CA VAL A 136 14.25 -7.04 10.18
C VAL A 136 14.66 -8.48 10.46
N GLN A 137 14.07 -9.07 11.50
CA GLN A 137 14.28 -10.46 11.86
C GLN A 137 12.98 -11.24 11.63
N LEU A 138 13.09 -12.36 10.92
CA LEU A 138 11.98 -13.30 10.73
C LEU A 138 12.47 -14.72 11.05
N PRO A 139 11.66 -15.55 11.72
CA PRO A 139 11.98 -16.96 11.94
C PRO A 139 12.35 -17.71 10.65
N GLU A 140 11.68 -17.40 9.54
CA GLU A 140 11.89 -18.03 8.23
C GLU A 140 13.27 -17.71 7.63
N ILE A 141 13.83 -16.52 7.93
CA ILE A 141 15.21 -16.20 7.55
C ILE A 141 16.19 -17.05 8.36
N ALA A 142 15.95 -17.20 9.67
CA ALA A 142 16.79 -18.05 10.52
C ALA A 142 16.73 -19.53 10.06
N GLU A 143 15.55 -20.01 9.67
CA GLU A 143 15.36 -21.34 9.09
C GLU A 143 16.08 -21.48 7.74
N ALA A 144 15.98 -20.48 6.86
CA ALA A 144 16.71 -20.46 5.59
C ALA A 144 18.22 -20.51 5.79
N ILE A 145 18.75 -19.83 6.80
CA ILE A 145 20.17 -19.91 7.19
C ILE A 145 20.52 -21.30 7.71
N ALA A 146 19.71 -21.86 8.62
CA ALA A 146 19.94 -23.19 9.18
C ALA A 146 19.92 -24.31 8.10
N LYS A 147 19.06 -24.16 7.09
CA LYS A 147 18.97 -25.05 5.92
C LYS A 147 20.02 -24.73 4.84
N GLY A 148 20.85 -23.72 5.02
CA GLY A 148 21.91 -23.33 4.07
C GLY A 148 21.42 -22.65 2.79
N ARG A 149 20.15 -22.23 2.72
CA ARG A 149 19.55 -21.49 1.60
C ARG A 149 19.99 -20.03 1.57
N LEU A 150 20.19 -19.44 2.75
CA LEU A 150 20.79 -18.11 2.92
C LEU A 150 22.07 -18.21 3.74
N ARG A 151 22.99 -17.27 3.54
CA ARG A 151 24.23 -17.16 4.31
C ARG A 151 24.43 -15.71 4.76
N PRO A 152 24.70 -15.45 6.05
CA PRO A 152 25.12 -14.12 6.48
C PRO A 152 26.32 -13.61 5.68
N ASP A 153 26.30 -12.35 5.29
CA ASP A 153 27.36 -11.68 4.53
C ASP A 153 27.83 -10.36 5.17
N GLY A 154 27.28 -10.02 6.34
CA GLY A 154 27.56 -8.80 7.09
C GLY A 154 27.02 -7.52 6.43
N ARG A 155 26.38 -7.61 5.26
CA ARG A 155 25.92 -6.46 4.46
C ARG A 155 24.41 -6.47 4.25
N VAL A 156 23.88 -7.53 3.66
CA VAL A 156 22.44 -7.74 3.43
C VAL A 156 21.85 -8.52 4.60
N LEU A 157 22.58 -9.52 5.09
CA LEU A 157 22.26 -10.30 6.28
C LEU A 157 23.37 -10.15 7.31
N THR A 158 23.01 -9.67 8.50
CA THR A 158 23.94 -9.63 9.62
C THR A 158 24.28 -11.03 10.11
N ASP A 159 25.38 -11.17 10.85
CA ASP A 159 25.78 -12.45 11.47
C ASP A 159 24.70 -13.00 12.42
N GLY A 160 23.88 -12.12 13.00
CA GLY A 160 22.72 -12.47 13.82
C GLY A 160 21.46 -12.85 13.03
N GLY A 161 21.54 -12.94 11.70
CA GLY A 161 20.43 -13.35 10.82
C GLY A 161 19.37 -12.27 10.60
N ALA A 162 19.67 -11.00 10.87
CA ALA A 162 18.76 -9.91 10.56
C ALA A 162 19.03 -9.36 9.15
N ALA A 163 17.98 -9.12 8.38
CA ALA A 163 18.08 -8.43 7.10
C ALA A 163 18.24 -6.92 7.30
N VAL A 164 19.26 -6.34 6.68
CA VAL A 164 19.49 -4.89 6.65
C VAL A 164 18.63 -4.29 5.54
N VAL A 165 17.75 -3.35 5.89
CA VAL A 165 16.81 -2.77 4.94
C VAL A 165 16.71 -1.25 5.08
N THR A 166 16.43 -0.60 3.95
CA THR A 166 15.81 0.72 3.95
C THR A 166 14.29 0.53 3.91
N LYS A 167 13.56 1.22 4.78
CA LYS A 167 12.11 1.19 4.86
C LYS A 167 11.51 2.51 4.46
N ALA A 168 10.40 2.48 3.71
CA ALA A 168 9.59 3.66 3.46
C ALA A 168 8.14 3.43 3.89
N ALA A 169 7.57 4.32 4.70
CA ALA A 169 6.14 4.35 4.96
C ALA A 169 5.49 5.35 4.00
N VAL A 170 4.39 4.98 3.35
CA VAL A 170 3.70 5.79 2.32
C VAL A 170 2.23 5.94 2.68
N GLU A 171 1.79 7.18 2.91
CA GLU A 171 0.38 7.53 3.03
C GLU A 171 -0.27 7.73 1.65
N PRO A 172 -1.54 7.34 1.48
CA PRO A 172 -2.23 7.51 0.20
C PRO A 172 -2.56 8.99 -0.05
N VAL A 173 -2.28 9.45 -1.28
CA VAL A 173 -2.63 10.79 -1.77
C VAL A 173 -3.16 10.65 -3.18
N TRP A 174 -4.47 10.84 -3.34
CA TRP A 174 -5.16 10.54 -4.58
C TRP A 174 -5.39 11.78 -5.42
N HIS A 175 -4.90 11.76 -6.66
CA HIS A 175 -5.28 12.69 -7.70
C HIS A 175 -6.56 12.18 -8.38
N LEU A 176 -7.71 12.77 -8.04
CA LEU A 176 -9.04 12.29 -8.41
C LEU A 176 -9.26 12.15 -9.92
N PRO A 177 -8.83 13.10 -10.78
CA PRO A 177 -8.91 12.91 -12.24
C PRO A 177 -8.14 11.67 -12.71
N GLY A 178 -6.92 11.48 -12.21
CA GLY A 178 -6.07 10.33 -12.56
C GLY A 178 -6.63 9.00 -12.05
N VAL A 179 -7.16 8.98 -10.83
CA VAL A 179 -7.84 7.81 -10.26
C VAL A 179 -9.07 7.45 -11.10
N ALA A 180 -9.91 8.42 -11.45
CA ALA A 180 -11.11 8.18 -12.28
C ALA A 180 -10.74 7.58 -13.65
N ALA A 181 -9.69 8.11 -14.29
CA ALA A 181 -9.18 7.59 -15.56
C ALA A 181 -8.74 6.12 -15.45
N ARG A 182 -8.07 5.73 -14.35
CA ARG A 182 -7.64 4.33 -14.13
C ARG A 182 -8.80 3.37 -13.92
N PHE A 183 -9.89 3.84 -13.32
CA PHE A 183 -11.11 3.05 -13.14
C PHE A 183 -12.05 3.10 -14.35
N GLY A 184 -11.71 3.84 -15.42
CA GLY A 184 -12.54 3.96 -16.61
C GLY A 184 -13.88 4.64 -16.33
N CYS A 185 -13.96 5.52 -15.32
CA CYS A 185 -15.17 6.24 -14.96
C CYS A 185 -14.96 7.77 -15.03
N SER A 186 -16.06 8.53 -14.99
CA SER A 186 -15.96 9.99 -14.91
C SER A 186 -15.53 10.43 -13.51
N GLU A 187 -14.79 11.54 -13.41
CA GLU A 187 -14.41 12.10 -12.11
C GLU A 187 -15.64 12.47 -11.26
N ALA A 188 -16.69 12.98 -11.91
CA ALA A 188 -17.95 13.32 -11.25
C ALA A 188 -18.62 12.07 -10.63
N ASP A 189 -18.65 10.97 -11.37
CA ASP A 189 -19.19 9.70 -10.86
C ASP A 189 -18.33 9.14 -9.73
N LEU A 190 -17.01 9.14 -9.89
CA LEU A 190 -16.08 8.70 -8.84
C LEU A 190 -16.33 9.47 -7.54
N ARG A 191 -16.34 10.79 -7.60
CA ARG A 191 -16.56 11.66 -6.43
C ARG A 191 -17.91 11.42 -5.77
N ARG A 192 -18.97 11.31 -6.57
CA ARG A 192 -20.32 11.06 -6.08
C ARG A 192 -20.41 9.70 -5.37
N VAL A 193 -19.90 8.64 -5.98
CA VAL A 193 -19.90 7.29 -5.40
C VAL A 193 -19.05 7.24 -4.14
N LEU A 194 -17.87 7.87 -4.13
CA LEU A 194 -17.05 7.98 -2.92
C LEU A 194 -17.81 8.67 -1.78
N PHE A 195 -18.55 9.75 -2.06
CA PHE A 195 -19.35 10.43 -1.05
C PHE A 195 -20.51 9.57 -0.55
N GLU A 196 -21.28 8.94 -1.45
CA GLU A 196 -22.44 8.11 -1.12
C GLU A 196 -22.03 6.85 -0.32
N GLU A 197 -21.04 6.11 -0.80
CA GLU A 197 -20.59 4.85 -0.19
C GLU A 197 -19.82 5.03 1.13
N THR A 198 -19.34 6.24 1.42
CA THR A 198 -18.76 6.59 2.72
C THR A 198 -19.78 7.16 3.69
N GLY A 199 -21.08 7.11 3.38
CA GLY A 199 -22.13 7.63 4.25
C GLY A 199 -22.12 9.16 4.35
N GLY A 200 -21.69 9.84 3.29
CA GLY A 200 -21.60 11.30 3.21
C GLY A 200 -20.34 11.89 3.85
N MET A 201 -19.27 11.11 4.04
CA MET A 201 -18.00 11.67 4.49
C MET A 201 -17.40 12.59 3.42
N TYR A 202 -16.77 13.67 3.87
CA TYR A 202 -16.13 14.69 3.02
C TYR A 202 -17.08 15.32 1.98
N PRO A 203 -18.00 16.22 2.39
CA PRO A 203 -18.88 16.92 1.46
C PRO A 203 -18.15 17.68 0.35
N GLU A 204 -16.88 18.02 0.54
CA GLU A 204 -16.00 18.60 -0.47
C GLU A 204 -15.87 17.75 -1.74
N LEU A 205 -16.04 16.42 -1.67
CA LEU A 205 -16.05 15.55 -2.85
C LEU A 205 -17.08 16.02 -3.88
N VAL A 206 -18.25 16.50 -3.43
CA VAL A 206 -19.36 16.94 -4.29
C VAL A 206 -19.43 18.46 -4.42
N THR A 207 -18.99 19.19 -3.38
CA THR A 207 -19.16 20.66 -3.31
C THR A 207 -17.95 21.46 -3.79
N ARG A 208 -16.78 20.82 -3.97
CA ARG A 208 -15.51 21.48 -4.31
C ARG A 208 -14.81 20.79 -5.47
N GLY A 209 -15.30 21.07 -6.67
CA GLY A 209 -14.69 20.59 -7.93
C GLY A 209 -13.30 21.19 -8.19
N ASP A 210 -12.95 22.30 -7.52
CA ASP A 210 -11.64 22.92 -7.59
C ASP A 210 -10.55 22.18 -6.79
N LEU A 211 -10.92 21.22 -5.93
CA LEU A 211 -9.97 20.39 -5.19
C LEU A 211 -9.80 19.05 -5.87
N GLU A 212 -8.71 18.86 -6.61
CA GLU A 212 -8.44 17.63 -7.38
C GLU A 212 -7.74 16.53 -6.57
N VAL A 213 -7.24 16.84 -5.37
CA VAL A 213 -6.49 15.89 -4.54
C VAL A 213 -7.27 15.51 -3.29
N PHE A 214 -7.32 14.21 -2.98
CA PHE A 214 -7.97 13.61 -1.83
C PHE A 214 -6.98 12.83 -0.97
N LEU A 215 -7.05 12.99 0.34
CA LEU A 215 -6.32 12.20 1.33
C LEU A 215 -7.27 11.16 1.94
N PRO A 216 -7.44 9.98 1.30
CA PRO A 216 -8.39 8.98 1.76
C PRO A 216 -7.95 8.38 3.11
N PRO A 217 -8.90 8.13 4.04
CA PRO A 217 -8.59 7.54 5.33
C PRO A 217 -8.42 6.01 5.27
N ILE A 218 -7.61 5.53 4.34
CA ILE A 218 -7.35 4.09 4.11
C ILE A 218 -5.94 3.69 4.57
N GLY A 219 -5.68 2.38 4.58
CA GLY A 219 -4.35 1.84 4.86
C GLY A 219 -3.31 2.29 3.83
N GLY A 220 -2.14 2.70 4.32
CA GLY A 220 -0.99 3.05 3.47
C GLY A 220 -0.18 1.83 3.03
N GLN A 221 1.06 2.09 2.60
CA GLN A 221 2.02 1.05 2.22
C GLN A 221 3.30 1.15 3.06
N THR A 222 4.00 0.03 3.20
CA THR A 222 5.36 -0.01 3.73
C THR A 222 6.26 -0.76 2.77
N LEU A 223 7.36 -0.12 2.38
CA LEU A 223 8.37 -0.69 1.49
C LEU A 223 9.53 -1.21 2.32
N TYR A 224 10.08 -2.34 1.90
CA TYR A 224 11.30 -2.93 2.42
C TYR A 224 12.26 -3.11 1.26
N ILE A 225 13.35 -2.36 1.28
CA ILE A 225 14.36 -2.34 0.22
C ILE A 225 15.61 -3.02 0.76
N PHE A 226 16.05 -4.07 0.07
CA PHE A 226 17.24 -4.84 0.38
C PHE A 226 18.34 -4.37 -0.57
N GLY A 227 19.43 -3.83 -0.03
CA GLY A 227 20.49 -3.18 -0.82
C GLY A 227 20.33 -1.67 -0.95
N ASP A 228 20.90 -1.09 -2.01
CA ASP A 228 20.88 0.37 -2.25
C ASP A 228 19.56 0.78 -2.95
N PRO A 229 18.73 1.66 -2.34
CA PRO A 229 17.52 2.17 -2.98
C PRO A 229 17.72 2.81 -4.35
N ARG A 230 18.90 3.39 -4.64
CA ARG A 230 19.18 4.01 -5.94
C ARG A 230 19.23 3.00 -7.07
N ALA A 231 19.65 1.77 -6.76
CA ALA A 231 19.74 0.69 -7.74
C ALA A 231 18.36 0.21 -8.24
N LEU A 232 17.27 0.53 -7.54
CA LEU A 232 15.90 0.18 -7.98
C LEU A 232 15.53 0.80 -9.33
N SER A 233 16.08 1.98 -9.64
CA SER A 233 15.82 2.70 -10.89
C SER A 233 16.77 2.33 -12.03
N ASP A 234 17.82 1.54 -11.76
CA ASP A 234 18.82 1.13 -12.75
C ASP A 234 18.40 -0.21 -13.39
N PRO A 235 17.97 -0.23 -14.67
CA PRO A 235 17.55 -1.46 -15.33
C PRO A 235 18.70 -2.44 -15.61
N SER A 236 19.96 -2.04 -15.38
CA SER A 236 21.12 -2.95 -15.49
C SER A 236 21.37 -3.77 -14.21
N VAL A 237 20.75 -3.40 -13.09
CA VAL A 237 20.84 -4.12 -11.83
C VAL A 237 19.66 -5.10 -11.69
N GLU A 238 19.94 -6.36 -11.33
CA GLU A 238 18.89 -7.36 -11.10
C GLU A 238 17.95 -6.89 -9.97
N LEU A 239 16.67 -6.70 -10.29
CA LEU A 239 15.62 -6.34 -9.35
C LEU A 239 14.73 -7.57 -9.08
N THR A 240 14.76 -8.05 -7.85
CA THR A 240 13.77 -9.00 -7.34
C THR A 240 12.71 -8.24 -6.56
N ALA A 241 11.45 -8.34 -6.98
CA ALA A 241 10.37 -7.57 -6.40
C ALA A 241 9.14 -8.41 -6.03
N ARG A 242 8.46 -7.97 -4.98
CA ARG A 242 7.15 -8.47 -4.56
C ARG A 242 6.25 -7.30 -4.18
N VAL A 243 5.04 -7.32 -4.69
CA VAL A 243 3.95 -6.47 -4.17
C VAL A 243 2.96 -7.34 -3.42
N HIS A 244 2.84 -7.10 -2.13
CA HIS A 244 2.08 -7.92 -1.18
C HIS A 244 0.87 -7.15 -0.67
N ASP A 245 -0.29 -7.82 -0.64
CA ASP A 245 -1.48 -7.27 0.02
C ASP A 245 -1.58 -7.91 1.40
N GLU A 246 -1.83 -7.10 2.41
CA GLU A 246 -1.92 -7.49 3.82
C GLU A 246 -2.87 -8.67 4.05
N CYS A 247 -2.42 -9.60 4.88
CA CYS A 247 -3.23 -10.68 5.42
C CYS A 247 -2.81 -10.92 6.88
N ASN A 248 -3.35 -10.13 7.80
CA ASN A 248 -2.99 -10.11 9.21
C ASN A 248 -2.94 -11.52 9.84
N GLY A 249 -4.00 -12.31 9.66
CA GLY A 249 -4.07 -13.67 10.20
C GLY A 249 -2.97 -14.62 9.72
N SER A 250 -2.48 -14.46 8.49
CA SER A 250 -1.38 -15.29 7.97
C SER A 250 -0.03 -14.64 8.25
N ASP A 251 0.15 -13.38 7.84
CA ASP A 251 1.40 -12.64 7.91
C ASP A 251 1.93 -12.52 9.34
N VAL A 252 1.04 -12.25 10.32
CA VAL A 252 1.43 -12.09 11.72
C VAL A 252 1.36 -13.41 12.49
N PHE A 253 0.28 -14.16 12.33
CA PHE A 253 -0.03 -15.31 13.19
C PHE A 253 0.17 -16.69 12.54
N GLY A 254 0.61 -16.75 11.29
CA GLY A 254 0.94 -18.01 10.63
C GLY A 254 -0.26 -18.90 10.29
N SER A 255 -1.44 -18.31 10.03
CA SER A 255 -2.59 -19.07 9.55
C SER A 255 -2.25 -19.88 8.29
N ASP A 256 -2.67 -21.14 8.29
CA ASP A 256 -2.46 -22.19 7.30
C ASP A 256 -3.61 -22.32 6.27
N ILE A 257 -4.65 -21.49 6.39
CA ILE A 257 -5.81 -21.48 5.46
C ILE A 257 -5.47 -20.78 4.14
N CYS A 258 -4.38 -20.01 4.11
CA CYS A 258 -3.96 -19.28 2.92
C CYS A 258 -2.44 -19.22 2.80
N THR A 259 -1.98 -18.85 1.61
CA THR A 259 -0.55 -18.82 1.24
C THR A 259 0.11 -17.46 1.44
N CYS A 260 -0.55 -16.49 2.08
CA CYS A 260 -0.05 -15.11 2.19
C CYS A 260 1.34 -15.02 2.86
N ARG A 261 1.50 -15.56 4.08
CA ARG A 261 2.81 -15.56 4.77
C ARG A 261 3.87 -16.36 4.04
N PRO A 262 3.62 -17.62 3.60
CA PRO A 262 4.58 -18.38 2.79
C PRO A 262 5.09 -17.60 1.57
N TYR A 263 4.22 -16.87 0.87
CA TYR A 263 4.63 -16.00 -0.24
C TYR A 263 5.49 -14.81 0.19
N LEU A 264 5.10 -14.16 1.30
CA LEU A 264 5.82 -13.01 1.81
C LEU A 264 7.24 -13.40 2.23
N THR A 265 7.38 -14.50 2.98
CA THR A 265 8.68 -14.96 3.49
C THR A 265 9.56 -15.51 2.38
N HIS A 266 9.00 -16.24 1.42
CA HIS A 266 9.72 -16.66 0.22
C HIS A 266 10.19 -15.45 -0.62
N ALA A 267 9.35 -14.43 -0.80
CA ALA A 267 9.75 -13.22 -1.51
C ALA A 267 10.88 -12.45 -0.79
N ILE A 268 10.85 -12.38 0.55
CA ILE A 268 11.92 -11.78 1.34
C ILE A 268 13.22 -12.57 1.14
N GLU A 269 13.18 -13.89 1.17
CA GLU A 269 14.34 -14.75 0.90
C GLU A 269 14.90 -14.54 -0.51
N GLU A 270 14.06 -14.52 -1.54
CA GLU A 270 14.46 -14.24 -2.93
C GLU A 270 15.07 -12.83 -3.08
N CYS A 271 14.50 -11.82 -2.40
CA CYS A 271 15.04 -10.46 -2.38
C CYS A 271 16.43 -10.41 -1.74
N ILE A 272 16.61 -11.07 -0.61
CA ILE A 272 17.90 -11.17 0.07
C ILE A 272 18.89 -11.87 -0.86
N ALA A 273 18.57 -13.07 -1.36
CA ALA A 273 19.46 -13.85 -2.21
C ALA A 273 19.86 -13.09 -3.50
N GLY A 274 18.92 -12.41 -4.15
CA GLY A 274 19.21 -11.55 -5.31
C GLY A 274 20.16 -10.40 -4.97
N THR A 275 19.92 -9.74 -3.85
CA THR A 275 20.79 -8.64 -3.37
C THR A 275 22.21 -9.13 -3.04
N GLN A 276 22.35 -10.34 -2.49
CA GLN A 276 23.65 -10.94 -2.19
C GLN A 276 24.46 -11.25 -3.46
N ARG A 277 23.81 -11.51 -4.59
CA ARG A 277 24.46 -11.72 -5.90
C ARG A 277 24.78 -10.42 -6.64
N GLY A 278 24.54 -9.26 -6.03
CA GLY A 278 24.81 -7.95 -6.61
C GLY A 278 23.57 -7.22 -7.16
N GLY A 279 22.37 -7.78 -6.97
CA GLY A 279 21.10 -7.12 -7.30
C GLY A 279 20.58 -6.20 -6.19
N VAL A 280 19.28 -5.90 -6.28
CA VAL A 280 18.49 -5.16 -5.30
C VAL A 280 17.14 -5.83 -5.09
N GLY A 281 16.64 -5.82 -3.86
CA GLY A 281 15.37 -6.43 -3.48
C GLY A 281 14.32 -5.41 -3.08
N LEU A 282 13.06 -5.65 -3.43
CA LEU A 282 11.92 -4.83 -3.02
C LEU A 282 10.74 -5.69 -2.55
N VAL A 283 10.25 -5.43 -1.35
CA VAL A 283 8.91 -5.88 -0.90
C VAL A 283 8.05 -4.65 -0.61
N ALA A 284 7.02 -4.43 -1.41
CA ALA A 284 6.01 -3.40 -1.19
C ALA A 284 4.78 -4.03 -0.50
N TYR A 285 4.56 -3.69 0.77
CA TYR A 285 3.49 -4.21 1.59
C TYR A 285 2.32 -3.22 1.67
N SER A 286 1.21 -3.53 1.00
CA SER A 286 -0.01 -2.71 0.96
C SER A 286 -1.03 -3.17 2.00
N ARG A 287 -1.55 -2.23 2.80
CA ARG A 287 -2.55 -2.52 3.83
C ARG A 287 -3.96 -2.65 3.25
N LYS A 288 -4.18 -3.74 2.51
CA LYS A 288 -5.40 -4.08 1.78
C LYS A 288 -5.95 -5.46 2.20
N GLU A 289 -6.27 -5.59 3.49
CA GLU A 289 -6.78 -6.84 4.07
C GLU A 289 -8.01 -7.39 3.34
N GLY A 290 -8.04 -8.72 3.18
CA GLY A 290 -9.21 -9.44 2.66
C GLY A 290 -9.59 -9.04 1.23
N ARG A 291 -8.62 -8.73 0.36
CA ARG A 291 -8.90 -8.17 -0.98
C ARG A 291 -9.63 -6.83 -0.94
N ALA A 292 -9.26 -5.99 0.04
CA ALA A 292 -9.93 -4.73 0.36
C ALA A 292 -11.39 -4.87 0.86
N LEU A 293 -11.85 -6.08 1.21
CA LEU A 293 -13.15 -6.31 1.86
C LEU A 293 -13.11 -6.16 3.39
N GLY A 294 -11.89 -6.16 3.97
CA GLY A 294 -11.69 -6.19 5.40
C GLY A 294 -11.82 -7.58 6.04
N GLU A 295 -11.37 -7.68 7.29
CA GLU A 295 -11.19 -8.96 8.00
C GLU A 295 -12.52 -9.64 8.36
N VAL A 296 -13.56 -8.87 8.70
CA VAL A 296 -14.88 -9.39 9.06
C VAL A 296 -15.49 -10.17 7.88
N THR A 297 -15.53 -9.54 6.70
CA THR A 297 -16.07 -10.16 5.47
C THR A 297 -15.28 -11.40 5.10
N LYS A 298 -13.95 -11.35 5.19
CA LYS A 298 -13.06 -12.50 4.98
C LYS A 298 -13.44 -13.68 5.89
N PHE A 299 -13.68 -13.45 7.17
CA PHE A 299 -14.05 -14.53 8.10
C PHE A 299 -15.46 -15.06 7.83
N LEU A 300 -16.40 -14.20 7.42
CA LEU A 300 -17.72 -14.65 6.96
C LEU A 300 -17.61 -15.57 5.74
N VAL A 301 -16.75 -15.23 4.77
CA VAL A 301 -16.46 -16.08 3.60
C VAL A 301 -15.84 -17.41 4.03
N TYR A 302 -14.85 -17.42 4.92
CA TYR A 302 -14.26 -18.67 5.43
C TYR A 302 -15.30 -19.55 6.13
N ASN A 303 -16.17 -18.96 6.95
CA ASN A 303 -17.24 -19.68 7.61
C ASN A 303 -18.25 -20.24 6.61
N ALA A 304 -18.62 -19.47 5.58
CA ALA A 304 -19.54 -19.92 4.53
C ALA A 304 -18.94 -21.09 3.73
N ARG A 305 -17.66 -20.99 3.36
CA ARG A 305 -16.91 -22.06 2.69
C ARG A 305 -16.86 -23.34 3.51
N LYS A 306 -16.59 -23.26 4.80
CA LYS A 306 -16.53 -24.46 5.67
C LYS A 306 -17.89 -25.08 5.98
N ARG A 307 -18.99 -24.31 5.92
CA ARG A 307 -20.35 -24.78 6.24
C ARG A 307 -21.14 -25.27 5.04
N GLN A 308 -20.65 -25.06 3.82
CA GLN A 308 -21.37 -25.53 2.63
C GLN A 308 -21.38 -27.07 2.56
N LEU A 309 -22.38 -27.62 1.87
CA LEU A 309 -22.42 -29.05 1.58
C LEU A 309 -21.18 -29.43 0.77
N GLY A 310 -20.46 -30.47 1.21
CA GLY A 310 -19.18 -30.88 0.60
C GLY A 310 -17.93 -30.24 1.22
N GLY A 311 -18.08 -29.30 2.15
CA GLY A 311 -16.95 -28.67 2.84
C GLY A 311 -16.25 -27.57 2.02
N ASP A 312 -15.05 -27.18 2.42
CA ASP A 312 -14.29 -26.11 1.77
C ASP A 312 -13.58 -26.60 0.51
N THR A 313 -14.28 -26.59 -0.63
CA THR A 313 -13.79 -27.09 -1.91
C THR A 313 -13.25 -25.97 -2.82
N ALA A 314 -12.28 -26.29 -3.68
CA ALA A 314 -11.64 -25.30 -4.54
C ALA A 314 -12.60 -24.74 -5.61
N ASP A 315 -13.50 -25.55 -6.16
CA ASP A 315 -14.47 -25.14 -7.18
C ASP A 315 -15.46 -24.07 -6.69
N GLN A 316 -15.75 -24.05 -5.38
CA GLN A 316 -16.68 -23.10 -4.76
C GLN A 316 -16.00 -21.85 -4.20
N TYR A 317 -14.67 -21.76 -4.27
CA TYR A 317 -13.87 -20.72 -3.59
C TYR A 317 -14.33 -19.29 -3.95
N PHE A 318 -14.42 -18.99 -5.24
CA PHE A 318 -14.79 -17.64 -5.70
C PHE A 318 -16.29 -17.39 -5.60
N ALA A 319 -17.12 -18.42 -5.86
CA ALA A 319 -18.57 -18.33 -5.73
C ALA A 319 -18.98 -17.90 -4.31
N ARG A 320 -18.34 -18.46 -3.27
CA ARG A 320 -18.63 -18.07 -1.88
C ARG A 320 -18.18 -16.67 -1.54
N THR A 321 -17.10 -16.20 -2.15
CA THR A 321 -16.66 -14.81 -1.99
C THR A 321 -17.71 -13.88 -2.58
N GLU A 322 -18.15 -14.14 -3.82
CA GLU A 322 -19.17 -13.36 -4.51
C GLU A 322 -20.52 -13.36 -3.81
N CYS A 323 -20.98 -14.52 -3.30
CA CYS A 323 -22.23 -14.60 -2.53
C CYS A 323 -22.25 -13.71 -1.28
N VAL A 324 -21.10 -13.52 -0.62
CA VAL A 324 -21.01 -12.76 0.64
C VAL A 324 -20.65 -11.29 0.38
N ALA A 325 -19.74 -11.03 -0.56
CA ALA A 325 -19.18 -9.71 -0.82
C ALA A 325 -19.80 -8.99 -2.03
N GLY A 326 -20.61 -9.68 -2.84
CA GLY A 326 -21.17 -9.15 -4.10
C GLY A 326 -20.17 -9.11 -5.26
N VAL A 327 -18.88 -9.31 -5.00
CA VAL A 327 -17.79 -9.35 -5.98
C VAL A 327 -16.69 -10.32 -5.52
N GLN A 328 -15.89 -10.80 -6.46
CA GLN A 328 -14.79 -11.73 -6.16
C GLN A 328 -13.50 -11.04 -5.69
N ASP A 329 -13.32 -9.77 -6.05
CA ASP A 329 -12.14 -8.97 -5.71
C ASP A 329 -12.49 -7.47 -5.74
N MET A 330 -12.14 -6.74 -4.67
CA MET A 330 -12.26 -5.28 -4.60
C MET A 330 -10.88 -4.59 -4.60
N ARG A 331 -9.80 -5.32 -4.89
CA ARG A 331 -8.48 -4.71 -4.94
C ARG A 331 -8.37 -3.86 -6.18
N PHE A 332 -8.18 -2.59 -5.92
CA PHE A 332 -7.71 -1.58 -6.85
C PHE A 332 -6.23 -1.82 -7.20
N GLN A 333 -5.94 -2.82 -8.04
CA GLN A 333 -4.58 -3.15 -8.46
C GLN A 333 -4.03 -2.12 -9.46
N GLU A 334 -4.92 -1.36 -10.12
CA GLU A 334 -4.59 -0.28 -11.04
C GLU A 334 -3.80 0.84 -10.36
N LEU A 335 -3.94 1.01 -9.03
CA LEU A 335 -3.19 1.98 -8.23
C LEU A 335 -1.85 1.44 -7.72
N MET A 336 -1.68 0.12 -7.72
CA MET A 336 -0.52 -0.54 -7.11
C MET A 336 0.83 -0.16 -7.75
N PRO A 337 0.95 0.01 -9.09
CA PRO A 337 2.22 0.36 -9.72
C PRO A 337 2.80 1.72 -9.32
N ASP A 338 2.01 2.63 -8.71
CA ASP A 338 2.47 3.99 -8.39
C ASP A 338 3.71 4.03 -7.53
N VAL A 339 3.83 3.08 -6.60
CA VAL A 339 5.00 3.02 -5.74
C VAL A 339 6.24 2.52 -6.47
N LEU A 340 6.05 1.73 -7.55
CA LEU A 340 7.15 1.31 -8.41
C LEU A 340 7.62 2.48 -9.29
N HIS A 341 6.68 3.25 -9.84
CA HIS A 341 6.97 4.50 -10.57
C HIS A 341 7.63 5.55 -9.66
N TRP A 342 7.20 5.65 -8.41
CA TRP A 342 7.82 6.51 -7.41
C TRP A 342 9.29 6.16 -7.15
N LEU A 343 9.63 4.86 -7.18
CA LEU A 343 10.99 4.35 -7.07
C LEU A 343 11.78 4.42 -8.38
N GLY A 344 11.18 4.91 -9.47
CA GLY A 344 11.82 5.03 -10.78
C GLY A 344 11.98 3.71 -11.52
N ILE A 345 11.30 2.64 -11.07
CA ILE A 345 11.44 1.30 -11.63
C ILE A 345 10.83 1.27 -13.04
N THR A 346 11.61 0.82 -14.02
CA THR A 346 11.15 0.56 -15.39
C THR A 346 11.21 -0.91 -15.77
N ARG A 347 11.97 -1.72 -15.02
CA ARG A 347 12.14 -3.16 -15.25
C ARG A 347 12.23 -3.92 -13.92
N ILE A 348 11.44 -4.98 -13.79
CA ILE A 348 11.53 -5.98 -12.73
C ILE A 348 12.09 -7.26 -13.33
N HIS A 349 13.28 -7.68 -12.89
CA HIS A 349 13.92 -8.88 -13.41
C HIS A 349 13.20 -10.13 -12.92
N ARG A 350 12.90 -10.19 -11.61
CA ARG A 350 12.25 -11.32 -10.94
C ARG A 350 11.03 -10.83 -10.16
N LEU A 351 9.83 -11.04 -10.68
CA LEU A 351 8.59 -10.73 -9.97
C LEU A 351 8.11 -11.97 -9.20
N VAL A 352 8.17 -11.94 -7.87
CA VAL A 352 7.70 -13.05 -7.03
C VAL A 352 6.17 -13.01 -6.93
N SER A 353 5.46 -13.54 -7.93
CA SER A 353 3.99 -13.50 -7.99
C SER A 353 3.37 -14.45 -9.02
N MET A 354 2.41 -15.27 -8.56
CA MET A 354 1.47 -16.00 -9.43
C MET A 354 0.26 -15.16 -9.88
N SER A 355 0.06 -13.95 -9.36
CA SER A 355 -1.13 -13.14 -9.68
C SER A 355 -1.02 -12.45 -11.04
N ASN A 356 -1.88 -12.82 -11.99
CA ASN A 356 -1.99 -12.12 -13.27
C ASN A 356 -2.46 -10.70 -13.09
N MET A 357 -3.48 -10.44 -12.24
CA MET A 357 -3.92 -9.06 -11.98
C MET A 357 -2.78 -8.11 -11.54
N LYS A 358 -1.82 -8.60 -10.73
CA LYS A 358 -0.65 -7.80 -10.36
C LYS A 358 0.32 -7.63 -11.53
N TYR A 359 0.59 -8.71 -12.27
CA TYR A 359 1.45 -8.70 -13.44
C TYR A 359 0.90 -7.76 -14.53
N ASP A 360 -0.39 -7.86 -14.85
CA ASP A 360 -1.09 -7.06 -15.85
C ASP A 360 -1.13 -5.59 -15.45
N ALA A 361 -1.36 -5.27 -14.16
CA ALA A 361 -1.28 -3.91 -13.67
C ALA A 361 0.13 -3.31 -13.79
N ILE A 362 1.17 -4.08 -13.45
CA ILE A 362 2.57 -3.64 -13.57
C ILE A 362 2.94 -3.41 -15.04
N THR A 363 2.73 -4.41 -15.89
CA THR A 363 3.10 -4.36 -17.31
C THR A 363 2.26 -3.36 -18.10
N GLY A 364 0.96 -3.29 -17.81
CA GLY A 364 0.05 -2.28 -18.38
C GLY A 364 0.41 -0.84 -17.99
N SER A 365 1.15 -0.64 -16.89
CA SER A 365 1.70 0.67 -16.50
C SER A 365 3.05 0.99 -17.16
N GLY A 366 3.56 0.13 -18.05
CA GLY A 366 4.80 0.35 -18.80
C GLY A 366 6.07 -0.22 -18.14
N ILE A 367 5.95 -1.00 -17.06
CA ILE A 367 7.09 -1.66 -16.40
C ILE A 367 7.32 -3.04 -17.02
N GLU A 368 8.53 -3.29 -17.51
CA GLU A 368 8.88 -4.61 -18.05
C GLU A 368 9.06 -5.63 -16.92
N VAL A 369 8.56 -6.87 -17.12
CA VAL A 369 8.76 -7.98 -16.19
C VAL A 369 9.49 -9.11 -16.91
N GLY A 370 10.64 -9.53 -16.37
CA GLY A 370 11.47 -10.61 -16.91
C GLY A 370 10.88 -11.99 -16.64
N GLU A 371 11.04 -12.49 -15.42
CA GLU A 371 10.47 -13.77 -15.00
C GLU A 371 9.52 -13.61 -13.81
N ARG A 372 8.57 -14.55 -13.71
CA ARG A 372 7.66 -14.66 -12.57
C ARG A 372 8.08 -15.84 -11.71
N VAL A 373 8.49 -15.55 -10.48
CA VAL A 373 8.93 -16.56 -9.51
C VAL A 373 7.73 -17.05 -8.72
N ASN A 374 7.50 -18.36 -8.77
CA ASN A 374 6.43 -19.02 -8.03
C ASN A 374 6.88 -19.40 -6.63
N ILE A 375 5.90 -19.58 -5.73
CA ILE A 375 6.19 -20.21 -4.44
C ILE A 375 6.57 -21.68 -4.66
N PRO A 376 7.60 -22.20 -3.96
CA PRO A 376 7.88 -23.63 -3.91
C PRO A 376 6.72 -24.43 -3.31
N ASP A 377 6.45 -25.61 -3.87
CA ASP A 377 5.32 -26.47 -3.46
C ASP A 377 5.41 -26.88 -1.98
N GLU A 378 6.62 -27.11 -1.48
CA GLU A 378 6.88 -27.48 -0.09
C GLU A 378 6.55 -26.36 0.92
N LEU A 379 6.40 -25.12 0.46
CA LEU A 379 6.01 -23.99 1.30
C LEU A 379 4.49 -23.77 1.30
N ILE A 380 3.71 -24.51 0.49
CA ILE A 380 2.26 -24.41 0.44
C ILE A 380 1.64 -25.25 1.56
N PRO A 381 0.95 -24.65 2.55
CA PRO A 381 0.24 -25.42 3.57
C PRO A 381 -0.85 -26.29 2.94
N ALA A 382 -1.11 -27.47 3.52
CA ALA A 382 -2.07 -28.44 2.98
C ALA A 382 -3.48 -27.83 2.77
N ASP A 383 -4.01 -27.10 3.76
CA ASP A 383 -5.33 -26.46 3.64
C ASP A 383 -5.34 -25.26 2.68
N ALA A 384 -4.18 -24.63 2.45
CA ALA A 384 -4.06 -23.56 1.47
C ALA A 384 -4.08 -24.09 0.03
N ARG A 385 -4.05 -25.42 -0.18
CA ARG A 385 -4.20 -26.03 -1.51
C ARG A 385 -5.54 -25.72 -2.15
N VAL A 386 -6.61 -25.60 -1.34
CA VAL A 386 -7.93 -25.14 -1.79
C VAL A 386 -7.84 -23.77 -2.46
N GLU A 387 -7.10 -22.84 -1.85
CA GLU A 387 -6.88 -21.50 -2.41
C GLU A 387 -6.03 -21.54 -3.67
N ILE A 388 -4.94 -22.30 -3.66
CA ILE A 388 -3.98 -22.35 -4.77
C ILE A 388 -4.60 -22.99 -6.01
N ASP A 389 -5.27 -24.13 -5.86
CA ASP A 389 -5.91 -24.83 -6.98
C ASP A 389 -7.03 -23.99 -7.59
N ALA A 390 -7.85 -23.34 -6.76
CA ALA A 390 -8.88 -22.42 -7.23
C ALA A 390 -8.27 -21.25 -8.03
N LYS A 391 -7.18 -20.66 -7.55
CA LYS A 391 -6.49 -19.55 -8.23
C LYS A 391 -5.89 -19.99 -9.57
N MET A 392 -5.25 -21.16 -9.62
CA MET A 392 -4.70 -21.71 -10.87
C MET A 392 -5.80 -21.91 -11.91
N ALA A 393 -6.94 -22.49 -11.51
CA ALA A 393 -8.10 -22.66 -12.38
C ALA A 393 -8.71 -21.33 -12.84
N ALA A 394 -8.67 -20.29 -12.00
CA ALA A 394 -9.08 -18.93 -12.37
C ALA A 394 -8.02 -18.16 -13.21
N GLY A 395 -6.99 -18.85 -13.69
CA GLY A 395 -6.00 -18.33 -14.63
C GLY A 395 -4.75 -17.73 -14.01
N TYR A 396 -4.50 -17.89 -12.70
CA TYR A 396 -3.22 -17.47 -12.10
C TYR A 396 -2.06 -18.24 -12.75
N PHE A 397 -0.94 -17.55 -12.96
CA PHE A 397 0.24 -18.14 -13.61
C PHE A 397 0.75 -19.35 -12.86
N THR A 398 0.83 -20.47 -13.57
CA THR A 398 1.43 -21.71 -13.10
C THR A 398 2.28 -22.30 -14.22
N PRO A 399 3.52 -22.76 -13.95
CA PRO A 399 4.33 -23.47 -14.94
C PRO A 399 3.88 -24.92 -15.13
N GLY A 400 3.02 -25.44 -14.24
CA GLY A 400 2.55 -26.82 -14.23
C GLY A 400 1.13 -27.01 -14.78
N GLU A 401 0.57 -28.20 -14.56
CA GLU A 401 -0.80 -28.52 -14.97
C GLU A 401 -1.82 -27.68 -14.21
N VAL A 402 -2.81 -27.17 -14.94
CA VAL A 402 -3.96 -26.49 -14.35
C VAL A 402 -4.96 -27.55 -13.89
N PRO A 403 -5.41 -27.55 -12.62
CA PRO A 403 -6.37 -28.53 -12.12
C PRO A 403 -7.66 -28.51 -12.94
N ASP A 404 -8.12 -29.69 -13.35
CA ASP A 404 -9.42 -29.84 -14.00
C ASP A 404 -10.59 -29.77 -12.99
N ALA A 405 -11.82 -29.81 -13.51
CA ALA A 405 -13.01 -29.69 -12.66
C ALA A 405 -13.16 -30.84 -11.64
N ASP A 406 -12.63 -32.03 -11.93
CA ASP A 406 -12.65 -33.15 -11.00
C ASP A 406 -11.60 -32.97 -9.90
N ALA A 407 -10.39 -32.54 -10.25
CA ALA A 407 -9.34 -32.19 -9.31
C ALA A 407 -9.80 -31.10 -8.33
N LEU A 408 -10.43 -30.03 -8.83
CA LEU A 408 -10.94 -28.93 -7.98
C LEU A 408 -12.00 -29.38 -6.97
N ARG A 409 -12.88 -30.32 -7.35
CA ARG A 409 -13.89 -30.89 -6.44
C ARG A 409 -13.28 -31.77 -5.36
N ASN A 410 -12.16 -32.43 -5.68
CA ASN A 410 -11.46 -33.33 -4.77
C ASN A 410 -10.48 -32.60 -3.83
N THR A 411 -10.07 -31.37 -4.15
CA THR A 411 -9.31 -30.52 -3.24
C THR A 411 -10.24 -29.92 -2.18
N VAL A 412 -10.26 -30.56 -1.00
CA VAL A 412 -11.12 -30.18 0.14
C VAL A 412 -10.27 -29.82 1.34
N GLY A 413 -10.50 -28.65 1.92
CA GLY A 413 -9.85 -28.19 3.14
C GLY A 413 -10.52 -28.74 4.40
N ARG A 414 -9.86 -28.59 5.56
CA ARG A 414 -10.38 -29.08 6.84
C ARG A 414 -11.74 -28.51 7.24
N GLY A 415 -12.49 -29.31 7.99
CA GLY A 415 -13.78 -28.94 8.59
C GLY A 415 -13.66 -27.93 9.73
N LEU A 416 -14.78 -27.68 10.42
CA LEU A 416 -14.83 -26.79 11.59
C LEU A 416 -14.28 -27.44 12.87
N SER A 417 -14.22 -28.77 12.94
CA SER A 417 -13.83 -29.54 14.12
C SER A 417 -12.32 -29.78 14.26
N GLY A 418 -11.50 -29.26 13.34
CA GLY A 418 -10.09 -29.63 13.19
C GLY A 418 -9.91 -30.61 12.06
#